data_AF-A0A131ZAC3-F1
#
_entry.id   AF-A0A131ZAC3-F1
#
_cell.length_a   1.000
_cell.length_b   1.000
_cell.length_c   1.000
_cell.angle_alpha   90.00
_cell.angle_beta   90.00
_cell.angle_gamma   90.00
#
_symmetry.space_group_name_H-M   'P 1'
#
loop_
_entity.id
_entity.type
_entity.pdbx_description
1 polymer ?
#
loop_
_entity_poly.entity_id
_entity_poly.type
_entity_poly.pdbx_seq_one_letter_code
_entity_poly.pdbx_strand_id
1 'polypeptide(L)'
;RINQHPLMDSEKKTEVKGKSWRREREERGRRVQARTLQTEKNDQKCAVPCSNNVPPSAGGDSKRENDITSANDNSADNVSKRADSLPPEEPSEEVALSTVEDDAAAVEESEKAILDAYVTEIQERLNFKSELRSKNLAASGNRPEEAFFSRLDSNLRKNTAFVKKLKTISEAQRDSLLKDMAGLNLTKYISEVAAAIVEAKLKMSDIQTAVIVCSSLHQRYAEFS
;
A
#
# COMPACT_ATOMS: atom_id res chain seq x y z
N ARG A 1 -2.06 73.09 24.53
CA ARG A 1 -2.62 71.70 24.49
C ARG A 1 -2.64 71.24 23.03
N ILE A 2 -2.68 69.92 22.79
CA ILE A 2 -2.61 69.27 21.46
C ILE A 2 -1.16 69.32 20.94
N ASN A 3 -0.28 68.44 21.44
CA ASN A 3 -0.10 67.01 21.13
C ASN A 3 0.82 66.81 19.91
N GLN A 4 2.07 66.48 20.21
CA GLN A 4 2.99 65.86 19.25
C GLN A 4 2.46 64.45 18.94
N HIS A 5 2.28 64.11 17.67
CA HIS A 5 2.13 62.73 17.21
C HIS A 5 3.47 62.28 16.63
N PRO A 6 4.08 61.19 17.11
CA PRO A 6 5.24 60.62 16.45
C PRO A 6 4.86 60.08 15.07
N LEU A 7 5.72 60.27 14.07
CA LEU A 7 5.66 59.47 12.85
C LEU A 7 5.87 58.01 13.23
N MET A 8 4.90 57.15 12.89
CA MET A 8 5.09 55.69 12.94
C MET A 8 5.96 55.28 11.75
N ASP A 9 7.03 54.54 12.02
CA ASP A 9 7.88 53.96 10.98
C ASP A 9 7.08 53.02 10.06
N SER A 10 7.35 53.11 8.77
CA SER A 10 6.71 52.27 7.77
C SER A 10 7.40 50.91 7.72
N GLU A 11 6.89 49.95 8.49
CA GLU A 11 7.34 48.56 8.46
C GLU A 11 7.24 48.00 7.03
N LYS A 12 8.40 47.82 6.40
CA LYS A 12 8.50 47.17 5.09
C LYS A 12 8.18 45.69 5.24
N LYS A 13 6.89 45.34 5.07
CA LYS A 13 6.40 43.97 5.03
C LYS A 13 7.18 43.17 3.99
N THR A 14 8.10 42.32 4.46
CA THR A 14 8.89 41.43 3.61
C THR A 14 7.96 40.35 3.05
N GLU A 15 7.53 40.53 1.81
CA GLU A 15 6.70 39.55 1.11
C GLU A 15 7.52 38.28 0.88
N VAL A 16 7.34 37.29 1.77
CA VAL A 16 7.94 35.96 1.62
C VAL A 16 7.29 35.28 0.42
N LYS A 17 7.92 35.47 -0.74
CA LYS A 17 7.46 35.00 -2.04
C LYS A 17 7.34 33.47 -2.02
N GLY A 18 6.10 32.99 -1.86
CA GLY A 18 5.80 31.58 -1.68
C GLY A 18 6.44 30.69 -2.75
N LYS A 19 6.97 29.53 -2.33
CA LYS A 19 7.61 28.57 -3.24
C LYS A 19 6.63 28.20 -4.35
N SER A 20 6.97 28.54 -5.59
CA SER A 20 6.10 28.24 -6.73
C SER A 20 5.95 26.72 -6.86
N TRP A 21 4.73 26.22 -6.71
CA TRP A 21 4.35 24.81 -6.88
C TRP A 21 4.88 24.18 -8.19
N ARG A 22 5.12 25.00 -9.22
CA ARG A 22 5.74 24.58 -10.48
C ARG A 22 7.20 24.12 -10.29
N ARG A 23 8.01 24.91 -9.58
CA ARG A 23 9.41 24.56 -9.27
C ARG A 23 9.49 23.34 -8.35
N GLU A 24 8.62 23.24 -7.36
CA GLU A 24 8.61 22.07 -6.48
C GLU A 24 8.25 20.77 -7.23
N ARG A 25 7.29 20.83 -8.17
CA ARG A 25 6.95 19.69 -9.04
C ARG A 25 8.12 19.28 -9.95
N GLU A 26 8.80 20.25 -10.56
CA GLU A 26 10.00 20.00 -11.39
C GLU A 26 11.18 19.45 -10.55
N GLU A 27 11.35 19.92 -9.32
CA GLU A 27 12.39 19.43 -8.41
C GLU A 27 12.11 18.01 -7.93
N ARG A 28 10.85 17.68 -7.58
CA ARG A 28 10.44 16.28 -7.30
C ARG A 28 10.69 15.38 -8.52
N GLY A 29 10.37 15.85 -9.73
CA GLY A 29 10.66 15.12 -10.98
C GLY A 29 12.15 14.79 -11.16
N ARG A 30 13.03 15.79 -10.96
CA ARG A 30 14.49 15.58 -10.97
C ARG A 30 14.96 14.63 -9.86
N ARG A 31 14.39 14.71 -8.66
CA ARG A 31 14.76 13.86 -7.52
C ARG A 31 14.37 12.38 -7.76
N VAL A 32 13.26 12.12 -8.46
CA VAL A 32 12.87 10.77 -8.90
C VAL A 32 13.85 10.23 -9.96
N GLN A 33 14.15 10.99 -11.02
CA GLN A 33 15.12 10.56 -12.04
C GLN A 33 16.52 10.28 -11.45
N ALA A 34 17.00 11.13 -10.54
CA ALA A 34 18.27 10.91 -9.85
C ALA A 34 18.28 9.60 -9.04
N ARG A 35 17.16 9.25 -8.39
CA ARG A 35 17.02 8.00 -7.64
C ARG A 35 17.05 6.78 -8.56
N THR A 36 16.34 6.82 -9.70
CA THR A 36 16.34 5.73 -10.70
C THR A 36 17.74 5.46 -11.24
N LEU A 37 18.48 6.52 -11.61
CA LEU A 37 19.87 6.41 -12.09
C LEU A 37 20.86 5.92 -11.01
N GLN A 38 20.52 6.08 -9.72
CA GLN A 38 21.31 5.52 -8.62
C GLN A 38 21.00 4.04 -8.36
N THR A 39 19.75 3.60 -8.50
CA THR A 39 19.42 2.16 -8.45
C THR A 39 20.07 1.39 -9.59
N GLU A 40 19.96 1.87 -10.84
CA GLU A 40 20.57 1.21 -12.01
C GLU A 40 22.10 1.04 -11.87
N LYS A 41 22.79 2.04 -11.29
CA LYS A 41 24.24 1.96 -11.00
C LYS A 41 24.60 0.99 -9.87
N ASN A 42 23.68 0.74 -8.95
CA ASN A 42 23.91 -0.17 -7.82
C ASN A 42 23.66 -1.63 -8.25
N ASP A 43 22.63 -1.88 -9.05
CA ASP A 43 22.32 -3.19 -9.64
C ASP A 43 23.48 -3.69 -10.53
N GLN A 44 24.10 -2.78 -11.29
CA GLN A 44 25.31 -3.07 -12.09
C GLN A 44 26.53 -3.50 -11.24
N LYS A 45 26.56 -3.18 -9.94
CA LYS A 45 27.70 -3.45 -9.03
C LYS A 45 27.58 -4.78 -8.26
N CYS A 46 26.39 -5.36 -8.19
CA CYS A 46 26.13 -6.61 -7.44
C CYS A 46 26.03 -7.88 -8.30
N ALA A 47 26.31 -7.79 -9.61
CA ALA A 47 26.24 -8.91 -10.54
C ALA A 47 27.42 -9.89 -10.37
N VAL A 48 27.35 -10.77 -9.37
CA VAL A 48 28.20 -11.96 -9.26
C VAL A 48 27.65 -13.06 -10.19
N PRO A 49 28.42 -13.63 -11.12
CA PRO A 49 27.92 -14.70 -11.99
C PRO A 49 27.80 -16.02 -11.22
N CYS A 50 26.57 -16.41 -10.85
CA CYS A 50 26.31 -17.77 -10.36
C CYS A 50 26.48 -18.78 -11.50
N SER A 51 27.57 -19.54 -11.47
CA SER A 51 27.78 -20.68 -12.38
C SER A 51 27.61 -21.99 -11.63
N ASN A 52 26.80 -22.89 -12.18
CA ASN A 52 26.40 -24.13 -11.54
C ASN A 52 27.57 -25.10 -11.35
N ASN A 53 27.71 -25.68 -10.15
CA ASN A 53 28.20 -27.05 -9.98
C ASN A 53 27.80 -27.61 -8.60
N VAL A 54 27.20 -28.80 -8.61
CA VAL A 54 26.81 -29.55 -7.41
C VAL A 54 27.77 -30.73 -7.25
N PRO A 55 28.46 -30.89 -6.10
CA PRO A 55 29.16 -32.12 -5.75
C PRO A 55 28.25 -33.06 -4.92
N PRO A 56 28.31 -34.39 -5.11
CA PRO A 56 27.54 -35.36 -4.32
C PRO A 56 28.23 -35.74 -3.00
N SER A 57 27.43 -36.05 -1.97
CA SER A 57 27.91 -36.58 -0.68
C SER A 57 28.00 -38.12 -0.67
N ALA A 58 29.10 -38.68 -0.16
CA ALA A 58 29.13 -40.03 0.44
C ALA A 58 30.41 -40.34 1.25
N GLY A 59 30.25 -40.77 2.52
CA GLY A 59 31.13 -41.73 3.23
C GLY A 59 32.37 -41.21 4.00
N GLY A 60 32.58 -41.70 5.25
CA GLY A 60 33.89 -41.59 5.92
C GLY A 60 33.93 -41.49 7.47
N ASP A 61 33.72 -42.62 8.14
CA ASP A 61 33.88 -42.97 9.57
C ASP A 61 34.85 -42.26 10.57
N SER A 62 34.36 -42.17 11.82
CA SER A 62 34.98 -42.52 13.14
C SER A 62 36.29 -41.89 13.70
N LYS A 63 36.14 -41.13 14.82
CA LYS A 63 36.84 -41.18 16.16
C LYS A 63 36.71 -39.80 16.86
N ARG A 64 36.02 -39.64 17.99
CA ARG A 64 36.43 -39.91 19.40
C ARG A 64 37.90 -39.59 19.72
N GLU A 65 38.13 -38.57 20.54
CA GLU A 65 38.61 -38.72 21.93
C GLU A 65 38.51 -37.40 22.74
N ASN A 66 38.40 -37.52 24.06
CA ASN A 66 38.48 -36.40 25.01
C ASN A 66 39.95 -36.13 25.34
N ASP A 67 40.30 -34.94 25.84
CA ASP A 67 41.06 -34.91 27.09
C ASP A 67 40.89 -33.60 27.90
N ILE A 68 41.07 -33.72 29.22
CA ILE A 68 41.09 -32.64 30.21
C ILE A 68 42.41 -32.76 30.94
N THR A 69 43.29 -31.75 30.86
CA THR A 69 44.39 -31.62 31.85
C THR A 69 44.63 -30.18 32.29
N SER A 70 44.81 -30.06 33.60
CA SER A 70 45.09 -28.85 34.38
C SER A 70 46.52 -28.88 34.94
N ALA A 71 47.20 -27.72 34.98
CA ALA A 71 48.23 -27.30 35.96
C ALA A 71 48.90 -26.04 35.37
N ASN A 72 48.87 -24.84 35.97
CA ASN A 72 49.40 -24.40 37.27
C ASN A 72 50.93 -24.31 37.29
N ASP A 73 51.49 -23.09 37.35
CA ASP A 73 52.63 -22.81 38.21
C ASP A 73 52.77 -21.33 38.60
N ASN A 74 53.51 -21.06 39.68
CA ASN A 74 53.48 -19.82 40.47
C ASN A 74 54.72 -18.92 40.25
N SER A 75 54.62 -17.62 40.56
CA SER A 75 55.59 -16.94 41.45
C SER A 75 55.19 -15.50 41.86
N ALA A 76 55.29 -15.21 43.17
CA ALA A 76 55.85 -14.02 43.84
C ALA A 76 55.63 -12.58 43.28
N ASP A 77 55.43 -11.49 44.06
CA ASP A 77 55.53 -11.32 45.53
C ASP A 77 54.96 -9.95 46.04
N ASN A 78 54.84 -9.81 47.37
CA ASN A 78 54.99 -8.56 48.17
C ASN A 78 53.84 -7.50 48.39
N VAL A 79 52.93 -7.80 49.34
CA VAL A 79 52.66 -7.05 50.61
C VAL A 79 52.32 -5.52 50.66
N SER A 80 51.06 -5.26 51.09
CA SER A 80 50.57 -4.26 52.10
C SER A 80 50.46 -2.74 51.82
N LYS A 81 49.21 -2.23 51.95
CA LYS A 81 48.79 -1.38 53.10
C LYS A 81 47.25 -1.28 53.26
N ARG A 82 46.81 -0.85 54.45
CA ARG A 82 45.42 -0.83 54.98
C ARG A 82 44.68 0.51 54.78
N ALA A 83 43.38 0.50 55.12
CA ALA A 83 42.47 1.64 55.43
C ALA A 83 41.82 2.32 54.19
N ASP A 84 40.56 2.78 54.19
CA ASP A 84 39.42 2.70 55.14
C ASP A 84 38.09 2.90 54.35
N SER A 85 36.96 2.71 55.01
CA SER A 85 35.56 3.05 54.67
C SER A 85 35.37 4.49 54.13
N LEU A 86 34.32 4.88 53.39
CA LEU A 86 33.11 4.23 52.85
C LEU A 86 32.53 5.14 51.72
N PRO A 87 31.75 4.65 50.73
CA PRO A 87 30.34 5.08 50.70
C PRO A 87 29.30 4.02 50.23
N PRO A 88 27.99 4.25 50.44
CA PRO A 88 26.92 3.25 50.20
C PRO A 88 26.16 3.40 48.87
N GLU A 89 25.53 2.29 48.44
CA GLU A 89 24.35 2.19 47.55
C GLU A 89 24.46 2.76 46.12
N GLU A 90 24.86 1.91 45.17
CA GLU A 90 24.54 2.06 43.73
C GLU A 90 23.09 1.62 43.46
N PRO A 91 22.21 2.45 42.87
CA PRO A 91 20.85 2.05 42.52
C PRO A 91 20.79 1.27 41.19
N SER A 92 20.81 -0.05 41.29
CA SER A 92 20.20 -1.02 40.34
C SER A 92 20.07 -0.59 38.86
N GLU A 93 21.02 -0.99 38.01
CA GLU A 93 20.95 -0.80 36.54
C GLU A 93 19.81 -1.62 35.87
N GLU A 94 19.24 -2.59 36.59
CA GLU A 94 18.26 -3.58 36.08
C GLU A 94 16.92 -2.95 35.64
N VAL A 95 16.55 -1.77 36.18
CA VAL A 95 15.23 -1.15 35.93
C VAL A 95 15.16 -0.27 34.69
N ALA A 96 16.29 0.00 34.03
CA ALA A 96 16.37 0.88 32.86
C ALA A 96 16.44 0.14 31.51
N LEU A 97 16.76 -1.17 31.53
CA LEU A 97 16.88 -1.98 30.31
C LEU A 97 15.53 -2.51 29.81
N SER A 98 14.59 -2.82 30.72
CA SER A 98 13.28 -3.40 30.37
C SER A 98 12.39 -2.43 29.58
N THR A 99 12.39 -1.14 29.91
CA THR A 99 11.49 -0.16 29.29
C THR A 99 11.84 0.16 27.83
N VAL A 100 13.12 0.08 27.46
CA VAL A 100 13.58 0.33 26.08
C VAL A 100 13.35 -0.87 25.15
N GLU A 101 13.29 -2.10 25.68
CA GLU A 101 12.96 -3.29 24.90
C GLU A 101 11.46 -3.40 24.63
N ASP A 102 10.61 -3.06 25.62
CA ASP A 102 9.15 -3.00 25.44
C ASP A 102 8.72 -1.93 24.42
N ASP A 103 9.29 -0.71 24.49
CA ASP A 103 9.01 0.35 23.49
C ASP A 103 9.52 -0.03 22.09
N ALA A 104 10.69 -0.68 21.98
CA ALA A 104 11.22 -1.13 20.69
C ALA A 104 10.36 -2.23 20.06
N ALA A 105 9.89 -3.20 20.87
CA ALA A 105 8.99 -4.25 20.42
C ALA A 105 7.64 -3.69 19.94
N ALA A 106 7.08 -2.70 20.66
CA ALA A 106 5.83 -2.04 20.29
C ALA A 106 5.96 -1.23 18.97
N VAL A 107 7.09 -0.57 18.73
CA VAL A 107 7.35 0.11 17.45
C VAL A 107 7.45 -0.91 16.30
N GLU A 108 8.22 -1.98 16.47
CA GLU A 108 8.34 -3.08 15.51
C GLU A 108 7.00 -3.76 15.18
N GLU A 109 6.13 -3.96 16.17
CA GLU A 109 4.78 -4.48 15.97
C GLU A 109 3.90 -3.49 15.17
N SER A 110 4.01 -2.19 15.46
CA SER A 110 3.29 -1.15 14.72
C SER A 110 3.73 -1.04 13.25
N GLU A 111 5.03 -1.17 12.96
CA GLU A 111 5.54 -1.17 11.59
C GLU A 111 5.09 -2.41 10.81
N LYS A 112 5.10 -3.60 11.45
CA LYS A 112 4.55 -4.83 10.87
C LYS A 112 3.06 -4.71 10.56
N ALA A 113 2.26 -4.16 11.48
CA ALA A 113 0.84 -3.93 11.26
C ALA A 113 0.56 -2.99 10.06
N ILE A 114 1.39 -1.96 9.85
CA ILE A 114 1.30 -1.06 8.68
C ILE A 114 1.65 -1.81 7.38
N LEU A 115 2.70 -2.65 7.41
CA LEU A 115 3.10 -3.46 6.26
C LEU A 115 2.05 -4.51 5.90
N ASP A 116 1.50 -5.22 6.88
CA ASP A 116 0.45 -6.24 6.69
C ASP A 116 -0.85 -5.62 6.16
N ALA A 117 -1.24 -4.44 6.65
CA ALA A 117 -2.36 -3.68 6.11
C ALA A 117 -2.13 -3.29 4.63
N TYR A 118 -0.92 -2.84 4.28
CA TYR A 118 -0.56 -2.53 2.90
C TYR A 118 -0.56 -3.77 1.99
N VAL A 119 0.05 -4.88 2.43
CA VAL A 119 0.03 -6.16 1.69
C VAL A 119 -1.40 -6.63 1.46
N THR A 120 -2.26 -6.53 2.49
CA THR A 120 -3.68 -6.89 2.39
C THR A 120 -4.43 -6.02 1.37
N GLU A 121 -4.29 -4.68 1.42
CA GLU A 121 -4.92 -3.77 0.44
C GLU A 121 -4.49 -4.09 -1.00
N ILE A 122 -3.20 -4.33 -1.22
CA ILE A 122 -2.68 -4.71 -2.54
C ILE A 122 -3.25 -6.07 -2.97
N GLN A 123 -3.30 -7.05 -2.08
CA GLN A 123 -3.82 -8.38 -2.40
C GLN A 123 -5.32 -8.35 -2.72
N GLU A 124 -6.14 -7.61 -1.97
CA GLU A 124 -7.56 -7.41 -2.25
C GLU A 124 -7.77 -6.78 -3.63
N ARG A 125 -7.00 -5.73 -3.95
CA ARG A 125 -7.06 -5.06 -5.27
C ARG A 125 -6.62 -5.97 -6.41
N LEU A 126 -5.65 -6.86 -6.19
CA LEU A 126 -5.25 -7.87 -7.17
C LEU A 126 -6.31 -8.97 -7.34
N ASN A 127 -6.86 -9.48 -6.23
CA ASN A 127 -7.92 -10.48 -6.22
C ASN A 127 -9.16 -9.98 -6.97
N PHE A 128 -9.63 -8.77 -6.66
CA PHE A 128 -10.75 -8.12 -7.35
C PHE A 128 -10.53 -8.02 -8.87
N LYS A 129 -9.34 -7.58 -9.30
CA LYS A 129 -8.98 -7.48 -10.72
C LYS A 129 -8.92 -8.85 -11.40
N SER A 130 -8.41 -9.86 -10.70
CA SER A 130 -8.33 -11.25 -11.18
C SER A 130 -9.72 -11.86 -11.37
N GLU A 131 -10.60 -11.69 -10.37
CA GLU A 131 -11.97 -12.20 -10.40
C GLU A 131 -12.80 -11.57 -11.52
N LEU A 132 -12.79 -10.23 -11.65
CA LEU A 132 -13.49 -9.56 -12.75
C LEU A 132 -12.92 -9.96 -14.12
N ARG A 133 -11.59 -10.10 -14.24
CA ARG A 133 -10.96 -10.56 -15.49
C ARG A 133 -11.44 -11.97 -15.85
N SER A 134 -11.47 -12.88 -14.89
CA SER A 134 -11.95 -14.26 -15.08
C SER A 134 -13.40 -14.29 -15.56
N LYS A 135 -14.30 -13.58 -14.88
CA LYS A 135 -15.72 -13.49 -15.27
C LYS A 135 -15.92 -12.84 -16.65
N ASN A 136 -15.17 -11.79 -16.98
CA ASN A 136 -15.25 -11.14 -18.29
C ASN A 136 -14.70 -12.03 -19.42
N LEU A 137 -13.64 -12.81 -19.18
CA LEU A 137 -13.14 -13.76 -20.18
C LEU A 137 -14.12 -14.93 -20.42
N ALA A 138 -14.82 -15.38 -19.38
CA ALA A 138 -15.86 -16.41 -19.49
C ALA A 138 -17.18 -15.90 -20.11
N ALA A 139 -17.36 -14.58 -20.27
CA ALA A 139 -18.61 -13.96 -20.68
C ALA A 139 -19.18 -14.50 -22.00
N SER A 140 -18.33 -14.74 -23.01
CA SER A 140 -18.78 -15.20 -24.32
C SER A 140 -19.48 -16.57 -24.28
N GLY A 141 -19.06 -17.47 -23.37
CA GLY A 141 -19.67 -18.79 -23.17
C GLY A 141 -20.80 -18.83 -22.13
N ASN A 142 -20.83 -17.86 -21.19
CA ASN A 142 -21.79 -17.82 -20.08
C ASN A 142 -22.89 -16.75 -20.23
N ARG A 143 -22.98 -16.07 -21.38
CA ARG A 143 -24.06 -15.10 -21.65
C ARG A 143 -25.44 -15.79 -21.62
N PRO A 144 -26.44 -15.23 -20.92
CA PRO A 144 -27.76 -15.85 -20.82
C PRO A 144 -28.52 -15.78 -22.15
N GLU A 145 -29.35 -16.80 -22.41
CA GLU A 145 -30.21 -16.87 -23.61
C GLU A 145 -31.37 -15.86 -23.57
N GLU A 146 -32.03 -15.64 -24.73
CA GLU A 146 -33.17 -14.71 -24.86
C GLU A 146 -34.32 -15.02 -23.88
N ALA A 147 -34.52 -16.31 -23.55
CA ALA A 147 -35.52 -16.77 -22.59
C ALA A 147 -35.26 -16.32 -21.12
N PHE A 148 -34.05 -15.87 -20.79
CA PHE A 148 -33.75 -15.20 -19.52
C PHE A 148 -34.30 -13.76 -19.51
N PHE A 149 -34.10 -13.03 -20.61
CA PHE A 149 -34.48 -11.62 -20.73
C PHE A 149 -35.99 -11.40 -20.79
N SER A 150 -36.76 -12.38 -21.24
CA SER A 150 -38.23 -12.33 -21.23
C SER A 150 -38.84 -12.30 -19.82
N ARG A 151 -38.08 -12.75 -18.80
CA ARG A 151 -38.48 -12.71 -17.38
C ARG A 151 -38.09 -11.40 -16.68
N LEU A 152 -37.29 -10.55 -17.33
CA LEU A 152 -36.80 -9.29 -16.78
C LEU A 152 -37.71 -8.12 -17.12
N ASP A 153 -37.69 -7.10 -16.27
CA ASP A 153 -38.55 -5.93 -16.43
C ASP A 153 -38.08 -5.04 -17.60
N SER A 154 -38.95 -4.93 -18.61
CA SER A 154 -38.73 -4.14 -19.83
C SER A 154 -39.47 -2.79 -19.80
N ASN A 155 -39.87 -2.30 -18.62
CA ASN A 155 -40.64 -1.08 -18.48
C ASN A 155 -39.79 0.15 -18.84
N LEU A 156 -40.23 0.91 -19.85
CA LEU A 156 -39.58 2.12 -20.33
C LEU A 156 -39.23 3.08 -19.17
N ARG A 157 -40.16 3.30 -18.23
CA ARG A 157 -39.94 4.24 -17.11
C ARG A 157 -38.79 3.81 -16.20
N LYS A 158 -38.63 2.50 -15.96
CA LYS A 158 -37.51 1.97 -15.15
C LYS A 158 -36.20 2.01 -15.93
N ASN A 159 -36.21 1.61 -17.20
CA ASN A 159 -35.02 1.59 -18.05
C ASN A 159 -34.47 3.01 -18.29
N THR A 160 -35.32 3.99 -18.65
CA THR A 160 -34.89 5.39 -18.78
C THR A 160 -34.44 6.00 -17.45
N ALA A 161 -35.03 5.61 -16.32
CA ALA A 161 -34.55 6.04 -15.00
C ALA A 161 -33.16 5.47 -14.68
N PHE A 162 -32.90 4.21 -15.03
CA PHE A 162 -31.59 3.58 -14.89
C PHE A 162 -30.53 4.25 -15.77
N VAL A 163 -30.82 4.51 -17.06
CA VAL A 163 -29.92 5.26 -17.97
C VAL A 163 -29.58 6.65 -17.39
N LYS A 164 -30.57 7.37 -16.83
CA LYS A 164 -30.32 8.67 -16.17
C LYS A 164 -29.42 8.55 -14.95
N LYS A 165 -29.62 7.51 -14.13
CA LYS A 165 -28.81 7.22 -12.93
C LYS A 165 -27.35 6.92 -13.27
N LEU A 166 -27.09 6.27 -14.42
CA LEU A 166 -25.73 6.01 -14.91
C LEU A 166 -24.93 7.28 -15.25
N LYS A 167 -25.59 8.39 -15.62
CA LYS A 167 -24.90 9.69 -15.84
C LYS A 167 -24.31 10.28 -14.55
N THR A 168 -24.73 9.78 -13.39
CA THR A 168 -24.29 10.21 -12.06
C THR A 168 -23.92 9.01 -11.18
N ILE A 169 -23.17 8.04 -11.74
CA ILE A 169 -22.63 6.91 -10.95
C ILE A 169 -21.90 7.45 -9.72
N SER A 170 -22.22 6.87 -8.58
CA SER A 170 -21.47 7.10 -7.34
C SER A 170 -21.33 5.80 -6.56
N GLU A 171 -20.24 5.70 -5.81
CA GLU A 171 -19.93 4.60 -4.90
C GLU A 171 -21.11 4.21 -3.99
N ALA A 172 -21.78 5.21 -3.40
CA ALA A 172 -22.94 5.00 -2.51
C ALA A 172 -24.18 4.41 -3.22
N GLN A 173 -24.19 4.40 -4.56
CA GLN A 173 -25.28 3.83 -5.36
C GLN A 173 -24.97 2.42 -5.89
N ARG A 174 -23.77 1.86 -5.63
CA ARG A 174 -23.33 0.53 -6.11
C ARG A 174 -24.41 -0.54 -6.03
N ASP A 175 -24.90 -0.84 -4.83
CA ASP A 175 -25.82 -1.96 -4.62
C ASP A 175 -27.18 -1.72 -5.28
N SER A 176 -27.57 -0.46 -5.40
CA SER A 176 -28.80 -0.06 -6.09
C SER A 176 -28.65 -0.20 -7.61
N LEU A 177 -27.50 0.20 -8.18
CA LEU A 177 -27.17 -0.02 -9.59
C LEU A 177 -27.08 -1.51 -9.93
N LEU A 178 -26.49 -2.33 -9.04
CA LEU A 178 -26.40 -3.79 -9.21
C LEU A 178 -27.78 -4.47 -9.16
N LYS A 179 -28.67 -4.03 -8.26
CA LYS A 179 -30.06 -4.52 -8.19
C LYS A 179 -30.85 -4.16 -9.46
N ASP A 180 -30.73 -2.92 -9.94
CA ASP A 180 -31.36 -2.48 -11.19
C ASP A 180 -30.82 -3.30 -12.38
N MET A 181 -29.49 -3.45 -12.48
CA MET A 181 -28.81 -4.29 -13.48
C MET A 181 -29.28 -5.74 -13.48
N ALA A 182 -29.57 -6.30 -12.31
CA ALA A 182 -30.03 -7.68 -12.19
C ALA A 182 -31.45 -7.86 -12.73
N GLY A 183 -32.36 -6.91 -12.44
CA GLY A 183 -33.80 -7.02 -12.72
C GLY A 183 -34.31 -6.39 -14.02
N LEU A 184 -33.54 -5.54 -14.69
CA LEU A 184 -33.95 -4.84 -15.91
C LEU A 184 -33.47 -5.54 -17.20
N ASN A 185 -34.33 -5.52 -18.23
CA ASN A 185 -33.98 -5.90 -19.59
C ASN A 185 -33.46 -4.68 -20.37
N LEU A 186 -32.13 -4.55 -20.46
CA LEU A 186 -31.47 -3.42 -21.11
C LEU A 186 -31.17 -3.65 -22.60
N THR A 187 -31.60 -4.77 -23.21
CA THR A 187 -31.19 -5.16 -24.58
C THR A 187 -31.45 -4.08 -25.62
N LYS A 188 -32.51 -3.28 -25.48
CA LYS A 188 -32.84 -2.15 -26.38
C LYS A 188 -32.17 -0.82 -26.02
N TYR A 189 -31.52 -0.74 -24.87
CA TYR A 189 -30.96 0.48 -24.28
C TYR A 189 -29.42 0.45 -24.16
N ILE A 190 -28.73 -0.60 -24.65
CA ILE A 190 -27.27 -0.77 -24.48
C ILE A 190 -26.48 0.43 -25.00
N SER A 191 -26.84 0.99 -26.15
CA SER A 191 -26.18 2.19 -26.71
C SER A 191 -26.39 3.45 -25.84
N GLU A 192 -27.59 3.63 -25.28
CA GLU A 192 -27.89 4.73 -24.34
C GLU A 192 -27.16 4.56 -23.00
N VAL A 193 -27.08 3.32 -22.50
CA VAL A 193 -26.34 2.92 -21.31
C VAL A 193 -24.84 3.21 -21.48
N ALA A 194 -24.25 2.81 -22.60
CA ALA A 194 -22.85 3.07 -22.92
C ALA A 194 -22.57 4.57 -23.01
N ALA A 195 -23.41 5.33 -23.73
CA ALA A 195 -23.30 6.79 -23.80
C ALA A 195 -23.41 7.44 -22.41
N ALA A 196 -24.37 7.02 -21.58
CA ALA A 196 -24.55 7.54 -20.23
C ALA A 196 -23.34 7.28 -19.31
N ILE A 197 -22.66 6.15 -19.46
CA ILE A 197 -21.43 5.83 -18.71
C ILE A 197 -20.26 6.70 -19.19
N VAL A 198 -20.11 6.91 -20.49
CA VAL A 198 -19.02 7.75 -21.05
C VAL A 198 -19.23 9.24 -20.74
N GLU A 199 -20.48 9.71 -20.69
CA GLU A 199 -20.83 11.07 -20.26
C GLU A 199 -20.73 11.30 -18.74
N ALA A 200 -20.59 10.24 -17.93
CA ALA A 200 -20.64 10.34 -16.48
C ALA A 200 -19.42 11.08 -15.89
N LYS A 201 -19.69 12.04 -15.00
CA LYS A 201 -18.64 12.79 -14.29
C LYS A 201 -18.16 12.01 -13.06
N LEU A 202 -17.30 11.02 -13.28
CA LEU A 202 -16.76 10.15 -12.24
C LEU A 202 -15.70 10.86 -11.37
N LYS A 203 -15.75 10.64 -10.05
CA LYS A 203 -14.64 10.95 -9.12
C LYS A 203 -13.78 9.70 -8.92
N MET A 204 -12.60 9.86 -8.33
CA MET A 204 -11.68 8.74 -8.05
C MET A 204 -12.33 7.62 -7.21
N SER A 205 -13.25 7.98 -6.30
CA SER A 205 -14.05 7.04 -5.50
C SER A 205 -15.02 6.20 -6.32
N ASP A 206 -15.55 6.74 -7.43
CA ASP A 206 -16.65 6.14 -8.18
C ASP A 206 -16.15 5.19 -9.29
N ILE A 207 -14.85 5.25 -9.62
CA ILE A 207 -14.22 4.42 -10.67
C ILE A 207 -14.45 2.93 -10.41
N GLN A 208 -14.29 2.48 -9.16
CA GLN A 208 -14.46 1.08 -8.77
C GLN A 208 -15.88 0.59 -9.09
N THR A 209 -16.90 1.39 -8.76
CA THR A 209 -18.29 1.08 -9.06
C THR A 209 -18.60 1.14 -10.56
N ALA A 210 -18.05 2.11 -11.30
CA ALA A 210 -18.19 2.16 -12.75
C ALA A 210 -17.60 0.91 -13.44
N VAL A 211 -16.42 0.44 -13.01
CA VAL A 211 -15.78 -0.79 -13.53
C VAL A 211 -16.65 -2.02 -13.29
N ILE A 212 -17.26 -2.15 -12.10
CA ILE A 212 -18.18 -3.27 -11.79
C ILE A 212 -19.42 -3.24 -12.70
N VAL A 213 -20.00 -2.06 -12.94
CA VAL A 213 -21.16 -1.89 -13.83
C VAL A 213 -20.80 -2.28 -15.27
N CYS A 214 -19.69 -1.77 -15.82
CA CYS A 214 -19.22 -2.14 -17.16
C CYS A 214 -18.92 -3.64 -17.29
N SER A 215 -18.30 -4.24 -16.28
CA SER A 215 -18.03 -5.69 -16.25
C SER A 215 -19.33 -6.50 -16.24
N SER A 216 -20.34 -6.06 -15.49
CA SER A 216 -21.66 -6.70 -15.43
C SER A 216 -22.45 -6.58 -16.74
N LEU A 217 -22.33 -5.43 -17.43
CA LEU A 217 -22.91 -5.21 -18.76
C LEU A 217 -22.28 -6.12 -19.81
N HIS A 218 -20.95 -6.17 -19.87
CA HIS A 218 -20.18 -7.04 -20.79
C HIS A 218 -20.51 -8.54 -20.62
N GLN A 219 -20.69 -9.00 -19.37
CA GLN A 219 -21.08 -10.38 -19.06
C GLN A 219 -22.50 -10.73 -19.51
N ARG A 220 -23.41 -9.75 -19.58
CA ARG A 220 -24.83 -9.99 -19.89
C ARG A 220 -25.18 -9.70 -21.36
N TYR A 221 -24.56 -8.70 -21.98
CA TYR A 221 -24.93 -8.20 -23.31
C TYR A 221 -23.75 -8.25 -24.26
N ALA A 222 -23.95 -8.83 -25.46
CA ALA A 222 -22.90 -8.94 -26.47
C ALA A 222 -22.49 -7.58 -27.06
N GLU A 223 -23.49 -6.76 -27.41
CA GLU A 223 -23.34 -5.45 -28.05
C GLU A 223 -22.70 -4.35 -27.17
N PHE A 224 -22.25 -4.68 -25.95
CA PHE A 224 -21.63 -3.69 -25.05
C PHE A 224 -20.11 -3.57 -25.21
N SER A 225 -19.45 -4.54 -25.85
CA SER A 225 -17.98 -4.69 -25.89
C SER A 225 -17.43 -4.99 -27.27
#